data_AF-V9KLG5-F1
#
_entry.id   AF-V9KLG5-F1
#
_cell.length_a   1.000
_cell.length_b   1.000
_cell.length_c   1.000
_cell.angle_alpha   90.00
_cell.angle_beta   90.00
_cell.angle_gamma   90.00
#
_symmetry.space_group_name_H-M   'P 1'
#
loop_
_entity.id
_entity.type
_entity.pdbx_description
1 polymer ?
#
loop_
_entity_poly.entity_id
_entity_poly.type
_entity_poly.pdbx_seq_one_letter_code
_entity_poly.pdbx_strand_id
1 'polypeptide(L)'
;RSSDLMKNVKIIQFANLMGLLGSGVDSTAVLRCIQQVAMLVQGCWVIKSDVLYPKDTCSSYSGVPAEVLCRGRDFAMWKFTQGRLVVRKEVSAIIKLPPEDVKDFLEQMAVPRINKGWEFLLPYDAEFVKKHPDVVQRQHMLWMGIQAKLEKVYNLSKEDMMPKKSVRQPDLPVVIPGEQRVNAAKAKVRENHAVLETEYQQRKLQHKASKQSAQDSRVDILNVRIKEEPLSDEEPMETSAYGAGVPNNELANGLHSQSSLDSLNGHMATQWPGARSEVVATELKEFVKTTFRKHFVLSLSELKRLFNLHLASLPPGHILFSGISDRMIQETVLDSGCKQILVPFPTQTTASADEQKVFALWDSGDSYDQHRQILLEIFSKNYRVRRNIIQAKLSQDFGDHLIKQDLDKILKECCASHGGMWYLKGTAPS
;
A
#
# COMPACT_ATOMS: atom_id res chain seq x y z
N ARG A 1 -21.76 9.82 16.51
CA ARG A 1 -22.20 9.49 15.13
C ARG A 1 -21.18 9.93 14.08
N SER A 2 -20.98 11.22 13.79
CA SER A 2 -19.97 11.65 12.78
C SER A 2 -18.52 11.35 13.22
N SER A 3 -18.21 11.47 14.52
CA SER A 3 -16.89 11.09 15.05
C SER A 3 -16.61 9.60 14.88
N ASP A 4 -17.56 8.73 15.23
CA ASP A 4 -17.40 7.26 15.14
C ASP A 4 -17.27 6.79 13.70
N LEU A 5 -18.08 7.35 12.78
CA LEU A 5 -17.96 7.08 11.35
C LEU A 5 -16.58 7.46 10.82
N MET A 6 -16.10 8.67 11.14
CA MET A 6 -14.79 9.12 10.68
C MET A 6 -13.64 8.35 11.34
N LYS A 7 -13.81 7.88 12.60
CA LYS A 7 -12.84 7.01 13.27
C LYS A 7 -12.71 5.67 12.55
N ASN A 8 -13.77 5.16 11.95
CA ASN A 8 -13.71 3.94 11.16
C ASN A 8 -13.20 4.24 9.76
N VAL A 9 -13.77 5.21 9.05
CA VAL A 9 -13.49 5.43 7.63
C VAL A 9 -12.14 6.11 7.38
N LYS A 10 -11.65 6.95 8.31
CA LYS A 10 -10.43 7.78 8.25
C LYS A 10 -10.39 8.82 7.12
N ILE A 11 -10.83 8.48 5.92
CA ILE A 11 -10.87 9.33 4.72
C ILE A 11 -12.13 9.09 3.89
N ILE A 12 -12.82 10.16 3.48
CA ILE A 12 -14.03 10.06 2.65
C ILE A 12 -14.22 11.28 1.74
N GLN A 13 -14.73 11.08 0.54
CA GLN A 13 -15.26 12.18 -0.29
C GLN A 13 -16.60 12.66 0.25
N PHE A 14 -16.89 13.96 0.09
CA PHE A 14 -18.12 14.52 0.66
C PHE A 14 -19.38 13.91 0.03
N ALA A 15 -19.36 13.62 -1.27
CA ALA A 15 -20.47 12.96 -1.96
C ALA A 15 -20.78 11.57 -1.36
N ASN A 16 -19.75 10.79 -1.06
CA ASN A 16 -19.92 9.45 -0.48
C ASN A 16 -20.43 9.53 0.96
N LEU A 17 -19.99 10.51 1.73
CA LEU A 17 -20.56 10.78 3.07
C LEU A 17 -22.06 11.07 2.99
N MET A 18 -22.47 11.94 2.05
CA MET A 18 -23.89 12.24 1.84
C MET A 18 -24.67 10.99 1.42
N GLY A 19 -24.08 10.13 0.58
CA GLY A 19 -24.66 8.84 0.20
C GLY A 19 -24.91 7.91 1.40
N LEU A 20 -23.98 7.87 2.37
CA LEU A 20 -24.11 7.05 3.58
C LEU A 20 -25.17 7.57 4.56
N LEU A 21 -25.46 8.87 4.56
CA LEU A 21 -26.41 9.50 5.48
C LEU A 21 -27.88 9.43 5.00
N GLY A 22 -28.11 9.03 3.75
CA GLY A 22 -29.44 8.91 3.15
C GLY A 22 -29.98 10.22 2.57
N SER A 23 -31.06 10.12 1.79
CA SER A 23 -31.73 11.28 1.17
C SER A 23 -32.46 12.14 2.21
N GLY A 24 -32.43 13.47 2.02
CA GLY A 24 -33.12 14.42 2.89
C GLY A 24 -32.28 15.04 4.01
N VAL A 25 -31.01 14.63 4.16
CA VAL A 25 -30.08 15.25 5.12
C VAL A 25 -29.53 16.55 4.56
N ASP A 26 -29.59 17.64 5.35
CA ASP A 26 -29.05 18.94 4.95
C ASP A 26 -27.53 18.89 4.81
N SER A 27 -27.05 19.09 3.58
CA SER A 27 -25.62 19.12 3.25
C SER A 27 -24.86 20.20 4.03
N THR A 28 -25.49 21.33 4.37
CA THR A 28 -24.85 22.42 5.09
C THR A 28 -24.58 22.04 6.55
N ALA A 29 -25.57 21.44 7.22
CA ALA A 29 -25.42 20.89 8.55
C ALA A 29 -24.33 19.79 8.59
N VAL A 30 -24.30 18.89 7.60
CA VAL A 30 -23.26 17.85 7.51
C VAL A 30 -21.88 18.48 7.34
N LEU A 31 -21.73 19.48 6.47
CA LEU A 31 -20.46 20.20 6.30
C LEU A 31 -19.98 20.86 7.58
N ARG A 32 -20.88 21.46 8.36
CA ARG A 32 -20.54 22.04 9.66
C ARG A 32 -20.09 20.96 10.65
N CYS A 33 -20.76 19.82 10.68
CA CYS A 33 -20.43 18.72 11.58
C CYS A 33 -19.10 18.05 11.23
N ILE A 34 -18.83 17.77 9.95
CA ILE A 34 -17.58 17.09 9.56
C ILE A 34 -16.35 17.95 9.82
N GLN A 35 -16.45 19.27 9.66
CA GLN A 35 -15.36 20.21 9.98
C GLN A 35 -14.95 20.19 11.46
N GLN A 36 -15.81 19.71 12.37
CA GLN A 36 -15.46 19.56 13.78
C GLN A 36 -14.47 18.42 14.00
N VAL A 37 -14.54 17.35 13.20
CA VAL A 37 -13.79 16.10 13.43
C VAL A 37 -12.81 15.73 12.30
N ALA A 38 -12.86 16.42 11.17
CA ALA A 38 -12.05 16.15 9.99
C ALA A 38 -11.53 17.45 9.34
N MET A 39 -10.52 17.30 8.49
CA MET A 39 -9.82 18.36 7.75
C MET A 39 -9.79 18.01 6.26
N LEU A 40 -9.78 19.03 5.41
CA LEU A 40 -9.78 18.82 3.96
C LEU A 40 -8.35 18.57 3.43
N VAL A 41 -8.14 17.47 2.70
CA VAL A 41 -6.88 17.13 2.01
C VAL A 41 -7.23 16.65 0.61
N GLN A 42 -6.72 17.33 -0.43
CA GLN A 42 -7.02 17.01 -1.84
C GLN A 42 -8.54 16.93 -2.15
N GLY A 43 -9.34 17.81 -1.55
CA GLY A 43 -10.80 17.82 -1.70
C GLY A 43 -11.53 16.72 -0.90
N CYS A 44 -10.80 15.80 -0.26
CA CYS A 44 -11.37 14.74 0.57
C CYS A 44 -11.32 15.09 2.06
N TRP A 45 -12.24 14.55 2.87
CA TRP A 45 -12.28 14.74 4.31
C TRP A 45 -11.45 13.68 5.03
N VAL A 46 -10.44 14.12 5.77
CA VAL A 46 -9.51 13.29 6.55
C VAL A 46 -9.77 13.52 8.03
N ILE A 47 -9.99 12.47 8.82
CA ILE A 47 -10.16 12.60 10.27
C ILE A 47 -8.98 13.36 10.92
N LYS A 48 -9.26 14.22 11.90
CA LYS A 48 -8.22 14.96 12.63
C LYS A 48 -7.40 14.04 13.52
N SER A 49 -6.12 14.39 13.71
CA SER A 49 -5.20 13.56 14.48
C SER A 49 -5.56 13.47 15.97
N ASP A 50 -6.04 14.56 16.56
CA ASP A 50 -6.49 14.62 17.96
C ASP A 50 -7.77 13.80 18.25
N VAL A 51 -8.56 13.50 17.22
CA VAL A 51 -9.70 12.58 17.31
C VAL A 51 -9.24 11.12 17.29
N LEU A 52 -8.15 10.82 16.59
CA LEU A 52 -7.56 9.47 16.50
C LEU A 52 -6.66 9.13 17.68
N TYR A 53 -5.89 10.09 18.15
CA TYR A 53 -4.94 9.94 19.25
C TYR A 53 -5.33 10.94 20.36
N PRO A 54 -6.30 10.60 21.23
CA PRO A 54 -6.64 11.42 22.38
C PRO A 54 -5.43 11.68 23.28
N LYS A 55 -5.51 12.76 24.06
CA LYS A 55 -4.50 13.08 25.08
C LYS A 55 -4.28 11.89 26.01
N ASP A 56 -3.05 11.78 26.52
CA ASP A 56 -2.62 10.74 27.44
C ASP A 56 -2.63 9.30 26.88
N THR A 57 -2.79 9.13 25.57
CA THR A 57 -2.58 7.85 24.88
C THR A 57 -1.18 7.77 24.26
N CYS A 58 -0.75 6.56 23.91
CA CYS A 58 0.52 6.31 23.24
C CYS A 58 0.36 5.27 22.13
N SER A 59 1.35 5.20 21.24
CA SER A 59 1.41 4.16 20.20
C SER A 59 1.41 2.77 20.84
N SER A 60 0.53 1.90 20.36
CA SER A 60 0.49 0.48 20.73
C SER A 60 1.72 -0.29 20.27
N TYR A 61 2.51 0.26 19.33
CA TYR A 61 3.69 -0.39 18.77
C TYR A 61 4.98 0.10 19.44
N SER A 62 5.12 1.41 19.64
CA SER A 62 6.38 2.04 20.02
C SER A 62 6.35 2.77 21.37
N GLY A 63 5.17 2.95 21.97
CA GLY A 63 4.99 3.75 23.18
C GLY A 63 5.12 5.27 22.97
N VAL A 64 5.24 5.74 21.72
CA VAL A 64 5.33 7.17 21.42
C VAL A 64 4.06 7.91 21.87
N PRO A 65 4.16 9.05 22.58
CA PRO A 65 2.99 9.80 23.04
C PRO A 65 2.11 10.33 21.89
N ALA A 66 0.80 10.38 22.13
CA ALA A 66 -0.20 10.85 21.17
C ALA A 66 0.12 12.22 20.56
N GLU A 67 0.66 13.16 21.34
CA GLU A 67 1.02 14.49 20.83
C GLU A 67 2.07 14.45 19.72
N VAL A 68 3.02 13.51 19.82
CA VAL A 68 4.10 13.35 18.84
C VAL A 68 3.55 12.64 17.59
N LEU A 69 2.69 11.63 17.77
CA LEU A 69 1.98 10.97 16.67
C LEU A 69 1.11 11.97 15.90
N CYS A 70 0.38 12.83 16.61
CA CYS A 70 -0.45 13.88 16.00
C CYS A 70 0.38 14.80 15.11
N ARG A 71 1.52 15.30 15.60
CA ARG A 71 2.42 16.16 14.81
C ARG A 71 2.96 15.45 13.57
N GLY A 72 3.36 14.19 13.71
CA GLY A 72 3.86 13.39 12.58
C GLY A 72 2.81 13.12 11.51
N ARG A 73 1.60 12.77 11.95
CA ARG A 73 0.47 12.56 11.05
C ARG A 73 0.04 13.86 10.37
N ASP A 74 -0.06 14.96 11.13
CA ASP A 74 -0.42 16.28 10.59
C ASP A 74 0.60 16.75 9.55
N PHE A 75 1.90 16.51 9.77
CA PHE A 75 2.94 16.79 8.78
C PHE A 75 2.74 16.00 7.49
N ALA A 76 2.48 14.70 7.58
CA ALA A 76 2.22 13.86 6.41
C ALA A 76 0.95 14.32 5.66
N MET A 77 -0.12 14.66 6.39
CA MET A 77 -1.37 15.16 5.79
C MET A 77 -1.18 16.52 5.12
N TRP A 78 -0.43 17.43 5.74
CA TRP A 78 -0.05 18.71 5.12
C TRP A 78 0.80 18.49 3.86
N LYS A 79 1.75 17.54 3.86
CA LYS A 79 2.48 17.19 2.62
C LYS A 79 1.52 16.74 1.51
N PHE A 80 0.47 15.99 1.84
CA PHE A 80 -0.55 15.62 0.87
C PHE A 80 -1.39 16.80 0.35
N THR A 81 -1.46 17.93 1.06
CA THR A 81 -2.07 19.15 0.50
C THR A 81 -1.17 19.85 -0.53
N GLN A 82 0.14 19.60 -0.49
CA GLN A 82 1.12 20.16 -1.44
C GLN A 82 1.34 19.27 -2.67
N GLY A 83 1.12 17.95 -2.54
CA GLY A 83 1.31 17.01 -3.64
C GLY A 83 0.68 15.64 -3.36
N ARG A 84 0.62 14.78 -4.37
CA ARG A 84 -0.01 13.46 -4.25
C ARG A 84 0.84 12.39 -3.55
N LEU A 85 2.15 12.60 -3.48
CA LEU A 85 3.10 11.59 -3.02
C LEU A 85 3.86 12.07 -1.77
N VAL A 86 4.04 11.15 -0.83
CA VAL A 86 4.83 11.36 0.39
C VAL A 86 5.84 10.24 0.54
N VAL A 87 7.10 10.58 0.82
CA VAL A 87 8.16 9.59 1.04
C VAL A 87 8.30 9.32 2.53
N ARG A 88 8.06 8.07 2.96
CA ARG A 88 8.13 7.65 4.37
C ARG A 88 9.47 7.99 5.04
N LYS A 89 10.58 7.87 4.31
CA LYS A 89 11.92 8.21 4.83
C LYS A 89 12.06 9.70 5.15
N GLU A 90 11.48 10.57 4.33
CA GLU A 90 11.49 12.03 4.56
C GLU A 90 10.68 12.38 5.81
N VAL A 91 9.48 11.79 5.96
CA VAL A 91 8.66 11.97 7.16
C VAL A 91 9.39 11.50 8.42
N SER A 92 10.02 10.32 8.36
CA SER A 92 10.74 9.76 9.51
C SER A 92 11.95 10.61 9.89
N ALA A 93 12.69 11.13 8.91
CA ALA A 93 13.86 11.98 9.14
C ALA A 93 13.50 13.31 9.80
N ILE A 94 12.40 13.93 9.38
CA ILE A 94 11.97 15.24 9.88
C ILE A 94 11.31 15.12 11.25
N ILE A 95 10.35 14.20 11.39
CA ILE A 95 9.51 14.11 12.59
C ILE A 95 10.22 13.29 13.70
N LYS A 96 11.23 12.50 13.34
CA LYS A 96 11.95 11.59 14.25
C LYS A 96 11.02 10.56 14.90
N LEU A 97 10.00 10.13 14.19
CA LEU A 97 9.13 9.02 14.61
C LEU A 97 9.75 7.67 14.25
N PRO A 98 9.52 6.63 15.06
CA PRO A 98 9.79 5.26 14.68
C PRO A 98 9.14 4.96 13.31
N PRO A 99 9.84 4.26 12.41
CA PRO A 99 9.31 4.00 11.08
C PRO A 99 7.95 3.33 11.12
N GLU A 100 7.70 2.49 12.13
CA GLU A 100 6.50 1.66 12.27
C GLU A 100 5.26 2.51 12.53
N ASP A 101 5.38 3.57 13.33
CA ASP A 101 4.30 4.53 13.53
C ASP A 101 4.02 5.34 12.25
N VAL A 102 5.08 5.72 11.52
CA VAL A 102 4.93 6.42 10.23
C VAL A 102 4.24 5.52 9.21
N LYS A 103 4.55 4.23 9.21
CA LYS A 103 3.90 3.26 8.35
C LYS A 103 2.42 3.13 8.69
N ASP A 104 2.10 2.98 9.97
CA ASP A 104 0.74 2.75 10.46
C ASP A 104 -0.23 3.85 9.98
N PHE A 105 0.10 5.13 10.23
CA PHE A 105 -0.81 6.20 9.80
C PHE A 105 -0.81 6.43 8.27
N LEU A 106 0.25 6.04 7.55
CA LEU A 106 0.27 6.11 6.09
C LEU A 106 -0.62 5.03 5.47
N GLU A 107 -0.63 3.81 6.03
CA GLU A 107 -1.51 2.72 5.58
C GLU A 107 -3.00 3.06 5.75
N GLN A 108 -3.35 3.95 6.67
CA GLN A 108 -4.71 4.42 6.87
C GLN A 108 -5.18 5.42 5.79
N MET A 109 -4.26 6.11 5.12
CA MET A 109 -4.55 7.31 4.31
C MET A 109 -3.97 7.30 2.90
N ALA A 110 -3.10 6.35 2.61
CA ALA A 110 -2.32 6.29 1.38
C ALA A 110 -1.99 4.85 0.98
N VAL A 111 -1.61 4.67 -0.28
CA VAL A 111 -1.18 3.39 -0.84
C VAL A 111 0.28 3.45 -1.29
N PRO A 112 1.07 2.41 -1.02
CA PRO A 112 2.45 2.38 -1.46
C PRO A 112 2.53 2.29 -3.01
N ARG A 113 3.50 3.02 -3.57
CA ARG A 113 3.86 3.01 -4.98
C ARG A 113 5.33 2.69 -5.14
N ILE A 114 5.62 1.67 -5.94
CA ILE A 114 6.97 1.20 -6.23
C ILE A 114 7.81 2.40 -6.70
N ASN A 115 8.94 2.63 -6.04
CA ASN A 115 9.91 3.69 -6.34
C ASN A 115 9.39 5.14 -6.28
N LYS A 116 8.17 5.39 -5.77
CA LYS A 116 7.59 6.76 -5.71
C LYS A 116 7.21 7.20 -4.29
N GLY A 117 7.01 6.28 -3.36
CA GLY A 117 6.57 6.58 -1.99
C GLY A 117 5.11 6.18 -1.77
N TRP A 118 4.36 6.99 -1.05
CA TRP A 118 2.97 6.75 -0.68
C TRP A 118 2.07 7.74 -1.40
N GLU A 119 1.13 7.23 -2.18
CA GLU A 119 0.16 8.04 -2.90
C GLU A 119 -1.13 8.18 -2.10
N PHE A 120 -1.66 9.41 -2.03
CA PHE A 120 -2.93 9.69 -1.35
C PHE A 120 -4.06 8.77 -1.86
N LEU A 121 -4.79 8.17 -0.93
CA LEU A 121 -5.66 7.02 -1.19
C LEU A 121 -6.83 7.32 -2.14
N LEU A 122 -7.44 8.49 -2.02
CA LEU A 122 -8.59 8.88 -2.84
C LEU A 122 -8.19 9.86 -3.95
N PRO A 123 -8.84 9.82 -5.13
CA PRO A 123 -8.60 10.80 -6.18
C PRO A 123 -8.96 12.22 -5.69
N TYR A 124 -8.39 13.23 -6.35
CA TYR A 124 -8.67 14.63 -6.03
C TYR A 124 -10.14 14.94 -6.29
N ASP A 125 -10.86 15.41 -5.27
CA ASP A 125 -12.29 15.72 -5.36
C ASP A 125 -12.49 17.14 -5.92
N ALA A 126 -12.35 17.27 -7.25
CA ALA A 126 -12.50 18.53 -7.96
C ALA A 126 -13.92 19.11 -7.84
N GLU A 127 -14.93 18.24 -7.80
CA GLU A 127 -16.33 18.63 -7.68
C GLU A 127 -16.60 19.28 -6.32
N PHE A 128 -16.12 18.69 -5.24
CA PHE A 128 -16.22 19.29 -3.92
C PHE A 128 -15.56 20.67 -3.87
N VAL A 129 -14.34 20.77 -4.40
CA VAL A 129 -13.55 22.01 -4.38
C VAL A 129 -14.26 23.12 -5.16
N LYS A 130 -14.82 22.79 -6.33
CA LYS A 130 -15.58 23.73 -7.15
C LYS A 130 -16.87 24.18 -6.48
N LYS A 131 -17.56 23.26 -5.80
CA LYS A 131 -18.87 23.52 -5.19
C LYS A 131 -18.79 24.27 -3.86
N HIS A 132 -17.70 24.12 -3.10
CA HIS A 132 -17.54 24.69 -1.76
C HIS A 132 -16.23 25.51 -1.60
N PRO A 133 -16.00 26.54 -2.43
CA PRO A 133 -14.74 27.29 -2.44
C PRO A 133 -14.47 28.04 -1.12
N ASP A 134 -15.51 28.47 -0.41
CA ASP A 134 -15.41 29.14 0.90
C ASP A 134 -14.89 28.18 1.99
N VAL A 135 -15.33 26.93 1.97
CA VAL A 135 -14.86 25.88 2.88
C VAL A 135 -13.41 25.56 2.56
N VAL A 136 -13.08 25.41 1.28
CA VAL A 136 -11.70 25.15 0.84
C VAL A 136 -10.76 26.25 1.32
N GLN A 137 -11.14 27.53 1.15
CA GLN A 137 -10.33 28.66 1.61
C GLN A 137 -10.12 28.65 3.12
N ARG A 138 -11.17 28.39 3.91
CA ARG A 138 -11.06 28.28 5.37
C ARG A 138 -10.16 27.12 5.79
N GLN A 139 -10.30 25.96 5.14
CA GLN A 139 -9.47 24.78 5.40
C GLN A 139 -8.01 25.04 5.05
N HIS A 140 -7.75 25.77 3.97
CA HIS A 140 -6.40 26.21 3.62
C HIS A 140 -5.79 27.10 4.72
N MET A 141 -6.53 28.08 5.24
CA MET A 141 -6.07 28.90 6.37
C MET A 141 -5.78 28.08 7.63
N LEU A 142 -6.58 27.06 7.92
CA LEU A 142 -6.33 26.15 9.04
C LEU A 142 -5.03 25.35 8.83
N TRP A 143 -4.78 24.85 7.62
CA TRP A 143 -3.53 24.16 7.28
C TRP A 143 -2.31 25.07 7.36
N MET A 144 -2.42 26.35 6.98
CA MET A 144 -1.36 27.34 7.18
C MET A 144 -1.02 27.50 8.67
N GLY A 145 -2.02 27.50 9.55
CA GLY A 145 -1.81 27.52 11.01
C GLY A 145 -1.13 26.26 11.54
N ILE A 146 -1.45 25.09 10.99
CA ILE A 146 -0.79 23.82 11.35
C ILE A 146 0.66 23.82 10.84
N GLN A 147 0.89 24.26 9.60
CA GLN A 147 2.22 24.40 9.02
C GLN A 147 3.11 25.28 9.88
N ALA A 148 2.65 26.48 10.27
CA ALA A 148 3.43 27.40 11.11
C ALA A 148 3.80 26.78 12.48
N LYS A 149 2.91 25.96 13.05
CA LYS A 149 3.21 25.21 14.28
C LYS A 149 4.29 24.15 14.05
N LEU A 150 4.20 23.40 12.95
CA LEU A 150 5.16 22.35 12.61
C LEU A 150 6.55 22.94 12.29
N GLU A 151 6.60 24.05 11.54
CA GLU A 151 7.83 24.79 11.27
C GLU A 151 8.55 25.18 12.55
N LYS A 152 7.81 25.71 13.53
CA LYS A 152 8.37 26.10 14.84
C LYS A 152 8.87 24.92 15.66
N VAL A 153 8.17 23.78 15.63
CA VAL A 153 8.54 22.60 16.44
C VAL A 153 9.72 21.85 15.85
N TYR A 154 9.83 21.78 14.52
CA TYR A 154 10.85 20.98 13.83
C TYR A 154 11.96 21.82 13.18
N ASN A 155 11.95 23.15 13.33
CA ASN A 155 12.91 24.07 12.71
C ASN A 155 13.06 23.85 11.19
N LEU A 156 11.93 23.71 10.50
CA LEU A 156 11.91 23.34 9.09
C LEU A 156 12.41 24.51 8.22
N SER A 157 13.31 24.21 7.28
CA SER A 157 13.78 25.20 6.32
C SER A 157 12.71 25.44 5.23
N LYS A 158 12.79 26.56 4.50
CA LYS A 158 11.92 26.81 3.33
C LYS A 158 12.07 25.73 2.25
N GLU A 159 13.19 25.02 2.19
CA GLU A 159 13.46 23.93 1.24
C GLU A 159 12.75 22.63 1.63
N ASP A 160 12.61 22.35 2.93
CA ASP A 160 11.80 21.23 3.42
C ASP A 160 10.30 21.46 3.20
N MET A 161 9.92 22.72 3.02
CA MET A 161 8.53 23.18 2.93
C MET A 161 7.99 23.31 1.50
N MET A 162 8.86 23.47 0.51
CA MET A 162 8.44 23.61 -0.89
C MET A 162 8.11 22.23 -1.50
N PRO A 163 7.06 22.11 -2.33
CA PRO A 163 7.04 21.05 -3.31
C PRO A 163 8.31 21.21 -4.13
N LYS A 164 9.16 20.18 -4.20
CA LYS A 164 10.23 20.13 -5.21
C LYS A 164 9.53 20.45 -6.52
N LYS A 165 9.78 21.65 -7.08
CA LYS A 165 9.25 22.03 -8.40
C LYS A 165 9.50 20.82 -9.27
N SER A 166 8.44 20.22 -9.80
CA SER A 166 8.57 19.34 -10.94
C SER A 166 9.47 20.09 -11.90
N VAL A 167 10.66 19.54 -12.19
CA VAL A 167 11.44 19.99 -13.33
C VAL A 167 10.44 20.15 -14.45
N ARG A 168 10.30 21.38 -14.96
CA ARG A 168 9.54 21.67 -16.18
C ARG A 168 9.97 20.59 -17.16
N GLN A 169 9.10 19.62 -17.45
CA GLN A 169 9.32 18.76 -18.58
C GLN A 169 9.32 19.70 -19.78
N PRO A 170 10.39 19.74 -20.59
CA PRO A 170 10.24 20.20 -21.95
C PRO A 170 9.17 19.32 -22.61
N ASP A 171 8.31 19.98 -23.37
CA ASP A 171 7.20 19.37 -24.07
C ASP A 171 7.60 18.11 -24.86
N LEU A 172 6.66 17.16 -24.88
CA LEU A 172 6.62 15.89 -25.62
C LEU A 172 7.63 14.80 -25.15
N PRO A 173 7.16 13.55 -24.92
CA PRO A 173 8.05 12.44 -24.66
C PRO A 173 8.82 12.11 -25.95
N VAL A 174 10.07 12.57 -26.04
CA VAL A 174 11.02 12.03 -27.02
C VAL A 174 11.23 10.56 -26.66
N VAL A 175 10.65 9.68 -27.46
CA VAL A 175 10.93 8.24 -27.42
C VAL A 175 12.39 8.07 -27.82
N ILE A 176 13.26 7.85 -26.84
CA ILE A 176 14.66 7.51 -27.08
C ILE A 176 14.71 6.05 -27.53
N PRO A 177 15.15 5.74 -28.76
CA PRO A 177 15.29 4.37 -29.24
C PRO A 177 16.20 3.55 -28.32
N GLY A 178 15.89 2.27 -28.12
CA GLY A 178 16.62 1.39 -27.18
C GLY A 178 18.14 1.37 -27.41
N GLU A 179 18.56 1.55 -28.65
CA GLU A 179 19.97 1.58 -29.06
C GLU A 179 20.73 2.81 -28.53
N GLN A 180 20.09 3.96 -28.45
CA GLN A 180 20.69 5.16 -27.85
C GLN A 180 20.88 5.00 -26.33
N ARG A 181 19.96 4.29 -25.66
CA ARG A 181 20.13 3.95 -24.23
C ARG A 181 21.30 3.00 -24.00
N VAL A 182 21.45 1.99 -24.87
CA VAL A 182 22.57 1.04 -24.80
C VAL A 182 23.89 1.74 -25.09
N ASN A 183 23.94 2.65 -26.06
CA ASN A 183 25.16 3.39 -26.39
C ASN A 183 25.56 4.37 -25.28
N ALA A 184 24.59 5.05 -24.65
CA ALA A 184 24.86 5.89 -23.48
C ALA A 184 25.39 5.06 -22.29
N ALA A 185 24.83 3.87 -22.06
CA ALA A 185 25.33 2.96 -21.02
C ALA A 185 26.76 2.47 -21.33
N LYS A 186 27.04 2.07 -22.58
CA LYS A 186 28.38 1.66 -23.02
C LYS A 186 29.40 2.81 -22.91
N ALA A 187 29.01 4.04 -23.24
CA ALA A 187 29.87 5.22 -23.09
C ALA A 187 30.22 5.45 -21.61
N LYS A 188 29.22 5.38 -20.72
CA LYS A 188 29.42 5.55 -19.27
C LYS A 188 30.30 4.47 -18.66
N VAL A 189 30.19 3.23 -19.14
CA VAL A 189 31.07 2.13 -18.71
C VAL A 189 32.52 2.37 -19.17
N ARG A 190 32.73 2.83 -20.40
CA ARG A 190 34.08 3.15 -20.90
C ARG A 190 34.72 4.29 -20.13
N GLU A 191 33.95 5.34 -19.82
CA GLU A 191 34.41 6.45 -18.99
C GLU A 191 34.79 5.97 -17.59
N ASN A 192 33.92 5.21 -16.93
CA ASN A 192 34.20 4.64 -15.60
C ASN A 192 35.41 3.70 -15.62
N HIS A 193 35.59 2.90 -16.67
CA HIS A 193 36.75 2.02 -16.81
C HIS A 193 38.04 2.82 -16.96
N ALA A 194 38.05 3.90 -17.75
CA ALA A 194 39.21 4.76 -17.91
C ALA A 194 39.58 5.47 -16.59
N VAL A 195 38.58 5.90 -15.81
CA VAL A 195 38.79 6.48 -14.48
C VAL A 195 39.37 5.45 -13.52
N LEU A 196 38.80 4.25 -13.46
CA LEU A 196 39.28 3.16 -12.60
C LEU A 196 40.71 2.73 -12.94
N GLU A 197 41.05 2.65 -14.23
CA GLU A 197 42.41 2.33 -14.67
C GLU A 197 43.40 3.42 -14.25
N THR A 198 43.02 4.69 -14.40
CA THR A 198 43.85 5.82 -13.97
C THR A 198 44.09 5.80 -12.46
N GLU A 199 43.04 5.56 -11.66
CA GLU A 199 43.16 5.40 -10.20
C GLU A 199 44.04 4.21 -9.81
N TYR A 200 43.93 3.08 -10.53
CA TYR A 200 44.75 1.90 -10.29
C TYR A 200 46.24 2.20 -10.54
N GLN A 201 46.58 2.85 -11.64
CA GLN A 201 47.97 3.24 -11.94
C GLN A 201 48.49 4.26 -10.92
N GLN A 202 47.66 5.20 -10.48
CA GLN A 202 48.03 6.19 -9.47
C GLN A 202 48.33 5.53 -8.11
N ARG A 203 47.52 4.54 -7.69
CA ARG A 203 47.78 3.73 -6.49
C ARG A 203 49.05 2.89 -6.62
N LYS A 204 49.33 2.34 -7.81
CA LYS A 204 50.55 1.56 -8.08
C LYS A 204 51.82 2.43 -8.00
N LEU A 205 51.75 3.68 -8.46
CA LEU A 205 52.84 4.65 -8.34
C LEU A 205 53.03 5.13 -6.90
N GLN A 206 51.95 5.38 -6.15
CA GLN A 206 52.03 5.68 -4.72
C GLN A 206 52.65 4.54 -3.92
N HIS A 207 52.31 3.28 -4.22
CA HIS A 207 52.91 2.09 -3.59
C HIS A 207 54.39 1.87 -3.96
N LYS A 208 54.87 2.38 -5.10
CA LYS A 208 56.29 2.38 -5.46
C LYS A 208 57.05 3.52 -4.78
N ALA A 209 56.44 4.70 -4.65
CA ALA A 209 57.03 5.84 -3.96
C ALA A 209 57.15 5.62 -2.44
N SER A 210 56.18 4.94 -1.82
CA SER A 210 56.21 4.59 -0.39
C SER A 210 57.16 3.44 -0.03
N LYS A 211 57.75 2.74 -1.01
CA LYS A 211 58.80 1.72 -0.80
C LYS A 211 60.23 2.26 -0.90
N GLN A 212 60.41 3.56 -1.19
CA GLN A 212 61.73 4.22 -1.22
C GLN A 212 62.00 5.11 0.01
N SER A 213 61.08 5.20 0.99
CA SER A 213 61.30 5.98 2.23
C SER A 213 61.08 5.20 3.55
N ALA A 214 61.03 3.88 3.52
CA ALA A 214 60.89 3.05 4.73
C ALA A 214 61.98 1.97 4.76
N GLN A 215 63.20 2.41 5.01
CA GLN A 215 64.30 1.55 5.44
C GLN A 215 64.45 1.72 6.94
N ASP A 216 63.60 1.06 7.74
CA ASP A 216 64.00 0.61 9.08
C ASP A 216 63.03 -0.43 9.67
N SER A 217 63.61 -1.45 10.33
CA SER A 217 63.00 -2.36 11.33
C SER A 217 61.83 -3.33 10.96
N ARG A 218 62.23 -4.50 10.43
CA ARG A 218 62.04 -5.88 10.98
C ARG A 218 60.65 -6.39 11.51
N VAL A 219 60.32 -7.59 11.00
CA VAL A 219 59.56 -8.76 11.56
C VAL A 219 58.09 -9.01 11.11
N ASP A 220 57.97 -10.09 10.32
CA ASP A 220 56.92 -11.13 10.13
C ASP A 220 55.45 -10.89 10.47
N ILE A 221 54.56 -11.25 9.53
CA ILE A 221 53.45 -12.21 9.72
C ILE A 221 53.08 -12.82 8.34
N LEU A 222 52.80 -14.11 8.38
CA LEU A 222 52.71 -15.10 7.31
C LEU A 222 51.44 -15.06 6.42
N ASN A 223 51.63 -15.52 5.18
CA ASN A 223 50.78 -16.43 4.39
C ASN A 223 49.29 -16.13 4.14
N VAL A 224 48.97 -15.67 2.92
CA VAL A 224 47.82 -16.20 2.14
C VAL A 224 48.24 -16.33 0.67
N ARG A 225 48.27 -17.57 0.16
CA ARG A 225 48.57 -17.92 -1.24
C ARG A 225 47.24 -18.23 -1.93
N ILE A 226 46.80 -17.36 -2.84
CA ILE A 226 45.63 -17.63 -3.69
C ILE A 226 46.14 -18.26 -5.00
N LYS A 227 45.44 -19.32 -5.39
CA LYS A 227 45.73 -20.27 -6.47
C LYS A 227 45.45 -19.62 -7.83
N GLU A 228 46.42 -19.63 -8.73
CA GLU A 228 46.25 -19.28 -10.15
C GLU A 228 45.80 -20.52 -10.94
N GLU A 229 44.84 -20.35 -11.85
CA GLU A 229 44.51 -21.31 -12.91
C GLU A 229 44.65 -20.63 -14.29
N PRO A 230 44.99 -21.40 -15.34
CA PRO A 230 45.70 -20.89 -16.51
C PRO A 230 44.81 -20.35 -17.64
N LEU A 231 45.42 -19.45 -18.42
CA LEU A 231 44.91 -18.77 -19.61
C LEU A 231 44.67 -19.76 -20.76
N SER A 232 43.53 -19.62 -21.43
CA SER A 232 43.23 -20.24 -22.73
C SER A 232 43.15 -19.12 -23.77
N ASP A 233 44.04 -19.18 -24.75
CA ASP A 233 44.03 -18.37 -25.98
C ASP A 233 42.82 -18.72 -26.84
N GLU A 234 42.20 -17.71 -27.47
CA GLU A 234 41.60 -17.81 -28.81
C GLU A 234 41.49 -16.40 -29.42
N GLU A 235 41.90 -16.29 -30.68
CA GLU A 235 42.13 -15.08 -31.47
C GLU A 235 40.85 -14.47 -32.11
N PRO A 236 40.91 -13.22 -32.62
CA PRO A 236 39.76 -12.47 -33.14
C PRO A 236 39.55 -12.68 -34.65
N MET A 237 38.32 -12.56 -35.16
CA MET A 237 38.12 -12.41 -36.60
C MET A 237 37.02 -11.40 -36.95
N GLU A 238 37.37 -10.53 -37.89
CA GLU A 238 36.70 -9.31 -38.33
C GLU A 238 35.59 -9.53 -39.38
N THR A 239 34.81 -8.47 -39.56
CA THR A 239 33.73 -8.21 -40.51
C THR A 239 34.17 -8.11 -41.99
N SER A 240 33.30 -8.50 -42.94
CA SER A 240 32.74 -7.59 -43.99
C SER A 240 32.02 -8.33 -45.13
N ALA A 241 31.14 -7.58 -45.80
CA ALA A 241 30.20 -7.97 -46.85
C ALA A 241 30.73 -7.66 -48.26
N TYR A 242 30.30 -8.39 -49.30
CA TYR A 242 30.04 -7.90 -50.67
C TYR A 242 29.15 -8.92 -51.42
N GLY A 243 28.19 -8.42 -52.21
CA GLY A 243 27.19 -9.23 -52.91
C GLY A 243 27.32 -9.27 -54.43
N ALA A 244 26.41 -10.00 -55.07
CA ALA A 244 25.85 -9.79 -56.42
C ALA A 244 24.98 -11.00 -56.83
N GLY A 245 23.80 -10.76 -57.41
CA GLY A 245 23.05 -11.79 -58.16
C GLY A 245 21.52 -11.83 -57.93
N VAL A 246 20.79 -11.00 -58.67
CA VAL A 246 19.32 -11.05 -58.94
C VAL A 246 19.16 -11.84 -60.29
N PRO A 247 18.08 -12.58 -60.66
CA PRO A 247 16.68 -12.09 -60.65
C PRO A 247 15.47 -13.08 -60.54
N ASN A 248 14.32 -12.47 -60.22
CA ASN A 248 12.91 -12.65 -60.66
C ASN A 248 12.14 -13.99 -60.56
N ASN A 249 10.99 -13.93 -59.84
CA ASN A 249 9.61 -14.24 -60.32
C ASN A 249 8.62 -13.89 -59.17
N GLU A 250 7.87 -12.78 -59.20
CA GLU A 250 6.54 -12.56 -59.80
C GLU A 250 5.43 -13.61 -59.52
N LEU A 251 4.38 -13.08 -58.86
CA LEU A 251 2.94 -13.43 -58.89
C LEU A 251 2.40 -14.67 -58.14
N ALA A 252 1.57 -14.44 -57.10
CA ALA A 252 0.10 -14.48 -57.22
C ALA A 252 -0.65 -14.26 -55.87
N ASN A 253 -1.84 -13.66 -56.00
CA ASN A 253 -2.75 -13.14 -54.99
C ASN A 253 -3.47 -14.17 -54.09
N GLY A 254 -3.94 -13.71 -52.93
CA GLY A 254 -5.01 -14.32 -52.12
C GLY A 254 -5.57 -13.41 -51.03
N LEU A 255 -6.55 -12.56 -51.41
CA LEU A 255 -7.48 -11.76 -50.58
C LEU A 255 -8.40 -12.70 -49.75
N HIS A 256 -8.67 -12.53 -48.46
CA HIS A 256 -9.75 -11.76 -47.76
C HIS A 256 -9.87 -12.42 -46.35
N SER A 257 -10.30 -11.85 -45.22
CA SER A 257 -11.23 -10.74 -44.96
C SER A 257 -11.03 -10.17 -43.55
N GLN A 258 -11.28 -8.87 -43.38
CA GLN A 258 -11.22 -8.10 -42.14
C GLN A 258 -12.58 -8.01 -41.42
N SER A 259 -12.55 -7.87 -40.10
CA SER A 259 -13.32 -6.89 -39.28
C SER A 259 -12.88 -7.11 -37.82
N SER A 260 -12.27 -6.19 -37.06
CA SER A 260 -12.35 -4.73 -36.93
C SER A 260 -13.76 -4.22 -36.65
N LEU A 261 -14.13 -4.23 -35.37
CA LEU A 261 -15.07 -3.29 -34.78
C LEU A 261 -14.63 -2.98 -33.35
N ASP A 262 -13.93 -1.85 -33.21
CA ASP A 262 -14.09 -0.96 -32.07
C ASP A 262 -15.58 -0.59 -31.94
N SER A 263 -16.11 -0.58 -30.71
CA SER A 263 -17.38 0.11 -30.43
C SER A 263 -17.42 0.65 -29.00
N LEU A 264 -17.08 1.93 -28.94
CA LEU A 264 -17.62 2.94 -28.04
C LEU A 264 -19.17 2.87 -28.06
N ASN A 265 -19.82 2.45 -26.96
CA ASN A 265 -21.01 3.07 -26.36
C ASN A 265 -21.58 2.17 -25.26
N GLY A 266 -21.40 2.58 -24.00
CA GLY A 266 -22.15 2.02 -22.88
C GLY A 266 -23.51 2.70 -22.76
N HIS A 267 -24.54 2.14 -23.40
CA HIS A 267 -25.93 2.35 -23.00
C HIS A 267 -26.80 1.22 -23.56
N MET A 268 -27.72 0.72 -22.72
CA MET A 268 -28.75 -0.33 -22.95
C MET A 268 -28.49 -1.68 -22.24
N ALA A 269 -28.41 -1.65 -20.90
CA ALA A 269 -28.94 -2.74 -20.07
C ALA A 269 -30.17 -2.21 -19.31
N THR A 270 -31.25 -1.95 -20.06
CA THR A 270 -32.57 -1.62 -19.48
C THR A 270 -33.64 -2.53 -20.08
N GLN A 271 -33.65 -3.78 -19.65
CA GLN A 271 -34.88 -4.57 -19.49
C GLN A 271 -34.52 -5.82 -18.69
N TRP A 272 -35.41 -6.24 -17.80
CA TRP A 272 -35.28 -7.30 -16.78
C TRP A 272 -34.70 -6.84 -15.43
N PRO A 273 -35.54 -6.71 -14.37
CA PRO A 273 -35.10 -6.41 -13.00
C PRO A 273 -34.05 -7.38 -12.45
N GLY A 274 -34.05 -8.63 -12.93
CA GLY A 274 -33.09 -9.67 -12.50
C GLY A 274 -31.65 -9.40 -12.97
N ALA A 275 -31.46 -8.90 -14.20
CA ALA A 275 -30.12 -8.73 -14.78
C ALA A 275 -29.28 -7.71 -13.99
N ARG A 276 -29.87 -6.60 -13.54
CA ARG A 276 -29.15 -5.61 -12.73
C ARG A 276 -28.73 -6.17 -11.37
N SER A 277 -29.57 -6.99 -10.76
CA SER A 277 -29.27 -7.64 -9.48
C SER A 277 -28.09 -8.61 -9.61
N GLU A 278 -28.00 -9.32 -10.72
CA GLU A 278 -26.93 -10.29 -10.99
C GLU A 278 -25.57 -9.62 -11.22
N VAL A 279 -25.53 -8.50 -11.93
CA VAL A 279 -24.28 -7.73 -12.10
C VAL A 279 -23.83 -7.13 -10.77
N VAL A 280 -24.74 -6.60 -9.94
CA VAL A 280 -24.40 -6.11 -8.60
C VAL A 280 -23.83 -7.23 -7.73
N ALA A 281 -24.46 -8.41 -7.74
CA ALA A 281 -23.97 -9.58 -7.01
C ALA A 281 -22.58 -10.01 -7.48
N THR A 282 -22.32 -9.96 -8.79
CA THR A 282 -21.02 -10.31 -9.38
C THR A 282 -19.91 -9.36 -8.93
N GLU A 283 -20.13 -8.05 -9.02
CA GLU A 283 -19.16 -7.04 -8.56
C GLU A 283 -18.92 -7.14 -7.05
N LEU A 284 -19.97 -7.34 -6.25
CA LEU A 284 -19.84 -7.51 -4.81
C LEU A 284 -19.04 -8.77 -4.47
N LYS A 285 -19.29 -9.87 -5.20
CA LYS A 285 -18.55 -11.13 -5.05
C LYS A 285 -17.07 -10.96 -5.38
N GLU A 286 -16.74 -10.20 -6.42
CA GLU A 286 -15.35 -9.92 -6.77
C GLU A 286 -14.63 -9.09 -5.71
N PHE A 287 -15.29 -8.05 -5.19
CA PHE A 287 -14.79 -7.28 -4.05
C PHE A 287 -14.51 -8.17 -2.84
N VAL A 288 -15.47 -9.02 -2.46
CA VAL A 288 -15.35 -9.94 -1.31
C VAL A 288 -14.19 -10.91 -1.52
N LYS A 289 -14.12 -11.58 -2.67
CA LYS A 289 -13.02 -12.52 -2.98
C LYS A 289 -11.66 -11.85 -2.93
N THR A 290 -11.53 -10.68 -3.55
CA THR A 290 -10.26 -9.93 -3.56
C THR A 290 -9.87 -9.46 -2.16
N THR A 291 -10.85 -9.11 -1.33
CA THR A 291 -10.63 -8.67 0.05
C THR A 291 -10.15 -9.83 0.92
N PHE A 292 -10.84 -10.98 0.90
CA PHE A 292 -10.48 -12.13 1.74
C PHE A 292 -9.19 -12.84 1.28
N ARG A 293 -8.80 -12.72 0.01
CA ARG A 293 -7.47 -13.14 -0.45
C ARG A 293 -6.33 -12.33 0.19
N LYS A 294 -6.58 -11.09 0.57
CA LYS A 294 -5.60 -10.22 1.25
C LYS A 294 -5.73 -10.30 2.78
N HIS A 295 -6.95 -10.48 3.27
CA HIS A 295 -7.29 -10.48 4.68
C HIS A 295 -8.05 -11.76 5.02
N PHE A 296 -7.34 -12.79 5.47
CA PHE A 296 -7.90 -14.11 5.77
C PHE A 296 -9.01 -14.09 6.82
N VAL A 297 -9.00 -13.12 7.74
CA VAL A 297 -9.97 -12.99 8.83
C VAL A 297 -10.36 -11.53 8.98
N LEU A 298 -11.66 -11.26 8.99
CA LEU A 298 -12.25 -9.93 9.13
C LEU A 298 -13.54 -9.97 9.96
N SER A 299 -13.78 -8.94 10.77
CA SER A 299 -15.12 -8.71 11.33
C SER A 299 -16.03 -8.04 10.28
N LEU A 300 -17.36 -8.10 10.48
CA LEU A 300 -18.31 -7.40 9.61
C LEU A 300 -18.05 -5.88 9.64
N SER A 301 -17.71 -5.33 10.80
CA SER A 301 -17.34 -3.91 10.95
C SER A 301 -16.18 -3.53 10.03
N GLU A 302 -15.12 -4.35 10.02
CA GLU A 302 -13.94 -4.10 9.20
C GLU A 302 -14.20 -4.34 7.70
N LEU A 303 -14.99 -5.36 7.36
CA LEU A 303 -15.40 -5.61 5.99
C LEU A 303 -16.24 -4.45 5.44
N LYS A 304 -17.18 -3.91 6.23
CA LYS A 304 -17.97 -2.71 5.87
C LYS A 304 -17.09 -1.50 5.68
N ARG A 305 -16.06 -1.32 6.53
CA ARG A 305 -15.06 -0.25 6.38
C ARG A 305 -14.32 -0.38 5.05
N LEU A 306 -13.82 -1.58 4.72
CA LEU A 306 -13.13 -1.85 3.46
C LEU A 306 -14.05 -1.71 2.24
N PHE A 307 -15.31 -2.11 2.36
CA PHE A 307 -16.30 -1.95 1.30
C PHE A 307 -16.60 -0.48 1.04
N ASN A 308 -16.80 0.32 2.09
CA ASN A 308 -16.98 1.78 1.94
C ASN A 308 -15.74 2.45 1.34
N LEU A 309 -14.54 1.98 1.69
CA LEU A 309 -13.32 2.46 1.08
C LEU A 309 -13.24 2.08 -0.41
N HIS A 310 -13.66 0.87 -0.76
CA HIS A 310 -13.75 0.44 -2.15
C HIS A 310 -14.76 1.30 -2.93
N LEU A 311 -15.97 1.53 -2.40
CA LEU A 311 -16.94 2.45 -2.97
C LEU A 311 -16.36 3.84 -3.21
N ALA A 312 -15.55 4.35 -2.27
CA ALA A 312 -14.91 5.65 -2.42
C ALA A 312 -13.84 5.73 -3.52
N SER A 313 -13.35 4.60 -4.00
CA SER A 313 -12.41 4.52 -5.13
C SER A 313 -13.11 4.40 -6.49
N LEU A 314 -14.42 4.16 -6.54
CA LEU A 314 -15.20 3.93 -7.76
C LEU A 314 -15.76 5.24 -8.33
N PRO A 315 -15.95 5.33 -9.66
CA PRO A 315 -16.52 6.52 -10.28
C PRO A 315 -17.98 6.73 -9.85
N PRO A 316 -18.47 7.97 -9.75
CA PRO A 316 -19.87 8.26 -9.45
C PRO A 316 -20.82 7.52 -10.40
N GLY A 317 -21.90 6.95 -9.85
CA GLY A 317 -22.87 6.17 -10.62
C GLY A 317 -22.53 4.69 -10.81
N HIS A 318 -21.42 4.21 -10.23
CA HIS A 318 -21.10 2.78 -10.20
C HIS A 318 -22.24 1.95 -9.60
N ILE A 319 -22.45 0.73 -10.10
CA ILE A 319 -23.60 -0.10 -9.71
C ILE A 319 -23.61 -0.45 -8.22
N LEU A 320 -22.43 -0.58 -7.59
CA LEU A 320 -22.30 -0.89 -6.16
C LEU A 320 -22.80 0.23 -5.23
N PHE A 321 -23.07 1.43 -5.76
CA PHE A 321 -23.79 2.47 -5.00
C PHE A 321 -25.29 2.16 -4.85
N SER A 322 -25.81 1.09 -5.48
CA SER A 322 -27.17 0.60 -5.20
C SER A 322 -27.22 0.02 -3.79
N GLY A 323 -27.78 0.75 -2.83
CA GLY A 323 -27.85 0.42 -1.40
C GLY A 323 -27.69 -1.05 -1.02
N ILE A 324 -26.44 -1.49 -0.85
CA ILE A 324 -26.10 -2.86 -0.47
C ILE A 324 -26.31 -3.00 1.03
N SER A 325 -27.19 -3.92 1.42
CA SER A 325 -27.46 -4.19 2.83
C SER A 325 -26.35 -5.03 3.47
N ASP A 326 -26.19 -4.90 4.78
CA ASP A 326 -25.26 -5.75 5.55
C ASP A 326 -25.58 -7.24 5.38
N ARG A 327 -26.85 -7.60 5.20
CA ARG A 327 -27.27 -8.99 4.94
C ARG A 327 -26.73 -9.50 3.61
N MET A 328 -26.83 -8.69 2.55
CA MET A 328 -26.29 -9.04 1.22
C MET A 328 -24.77 -9.19 1.24
N ILE A 329 -24.06 -8.35 1.99
CA ILE A 329 -22.61 -8.50 2.20
C ILE A 329 -22.31 -9.85 2.88
N GLN A 330 -23.01 -10.16 3.98
CA GLN A 330 -22.81 -11.41 4.71
C GLN A 330 -23.11 -12.64 3.85
N GLU A 331 -24.23 -12.65 3.12
CA GLU A 331 -24.58 -13.74 2.18
C GLU A 331 -23.49 -13.92 1.11
N THR A 332 -23.02 -12.82 0.52
CA THR A 332 -21.96 -12.87 -0.51
C THR A 332 -20.62 -13.38 0.04
N VAL A 333 -20.30 -13.08 1.31
CA VAL A 333 -19.11 -13.62 2.00
C VAL A 333 -19.21 -15.14 2.10
N LEU A 334 -20.34 -15.66 2.56
CA LEU A 334 -20.57 -17.10 2.67
C LEU A 334 -20.53 -17.79 1.28
N ASP A 335 -21.11 -17.16 0.25
CA ASP A 335 -21.10 -17.66 -1.14
C ASP A 335 -19.73 -17.55 -1.84
N SER A 336 -18.74 -16.97 -1.16
CA SER A 336 -17.38 -16.76 -1.66
C SER A 336 -16.34 -17.69 -1.03
N GLY A 337 -16.78 -18.77 -0.37
CA GLY A 337 -15.87 -19.73 0.27
C GLY A 337 -15.33 -19.26 1.62
N CYS A 338 -16.01 -18.31 2.25
CA CYS A 338 -15.72 -17.90 3.62
C CYS A 338 -16.72 -18.54 4.59
N LYS A 339 -16.35 -18.60 5.87
CA LYS A 339 -17.18 -19.11 6.96
C LYS A 339 -17.29 -18.09 8.08
N GLN A 340 -18.46 -17.98 8.68
CA GLN A 340 -18.62 -17.23 9.92
C GLN A 340 -18.05 -18.04 11.09
N ILE A 341 -17.14 -17.44 11.85
CA ILE A 341 -16.55 -18.04 13.04
C ILE A 341 -17.29 -17.50 14.27
N LEU A 342 -17.95 -18.41 14.99
CA LEU A 342 -18.68 -18.08 16.22
C LEU A 342 -17.70 -17.97 17.39
N VAL A 343 -16.93 -16.88 17.42
CA VAL A 343 -15.98 -16.63 18.51
C VAL A 343 -16.77 -16.38 19.81
N PRO A 344 -16.49 -17.09 20.91
CA PRO A 344 -17.22 -16.92 22.16
C PRO A 344 -16.70 -15.69 22.92
N PHE A 345 -17.11 -14.49 22.49
CA PHE A 345 -16.75 -13.24 23.15
C PHE A 345 -17.16 -13.25 24.64
N PRO A 346 -16.36 -12.65 25.53
CA PRO A 346 -16.72 -12.54 26.95
C PRO A 346 -18.02 -11.75 27.13
N THR A 347 -18.80 -12.08 28.17
CA THR A 347 -20.08 -11.40 28.49
C THR A 347 -19.95 -9.90 28.69
N GLN A 348 -18.76 -9.43 29.06
CA GLN A 348 -18.38 -8.05 29.32
C GLN A 348 -17.71 -7.37 28.11
N THR A 349 -17.82 -7.96 26.92
CA THR A 349 -17.23 -7.40 25.70
C THR A 349 -17.79 -6.02 25.40
N THR A 350 -16.91 -5.10 25.03
CA THR A 350 -17.28 -3.76 24.52
C THR A 350 -17.43 -3.75 23.00
N ALA A 351 -17.14 -4.87 22.33
CA ALA A 351 -17.25 -5.00 20.88
C ALA A 351 -18.73 -4.89 20.46
N SER A 352 -18.99 -4.08 19.45
CA SER A 352 -20.30 -3.96 18.80
C SER A 352 -20.74 -5.27 18.14
N ALA A 353 -22.03 -5.38 17.81
CA ALA A 353 -22.58 -6.55 17.13
C ALA A 353 -21.86 -6.85 15.79
N ASP A 354 -21.41 -5.83 15.07
CA ASP A 354 -20.68 -5.99 13.81
C ASP A 354 -19.22 -6.41 14.03
N GLU A 355 -18.61 -6.03 15.15
CA GLU A 355 -17.26 -6.48 15.51
C GLU A 355 -17.26 -7.94 15.98
N GLN A 356 -18.36 -8.40 16.57
CA GLN A 356 -18.52 -9.78 17.02
C GLN A 356 -18.82 -10.76 15.88
N LYS A 357 -19.23 -10.28 14.71
CA LYS A 357 -19.44 -11.10 13.51
C LYS A 357 -18.14 -11.28 12.75
N VAL A 358 -17.44 -12.37 13.03
CA VAL A 358 -16.13 -12.68 12.43
C VAL A 358 -16.29 -13.64 11.27
N PHE A 359 -15.69 -13.32 10.13
CA PHE A 359 -15.63 -14.16 8.93
C PHE A 359 -14.19 -14.50 8.62
N ALA A 360 -13.97 -15.71 8.11
CA ALA A 360 -12.66 -16.16 7.67
C ALA A 360 -12.75 -16.87 6.32
N LEU A 361 -11.73 -16.69 5.49
CA LEU A 361 -11.56 -17.47 4.27
C LEU A 361 -11.35 -18.94 4.66
N TRP A 362 -12.26 -19.81 4.22
CA TRP A 362 -12.24 -21.23 4.60
C TRP A 362 -11.41 -22.06 3.63
N ASP A 363 -11.55 -21.77 2.33
CA ASP A 363 -10.79 -22.41 1.24
C ASP A 363 -10.17 -21.33 0.34
N SER A 364 -8.85 -21.13 0.43
CA SER A 364 -8.08 -20.27 -0.46
C SER A 364 -7.57 -21.00 -1.70
N GLY A 365 -7.54 -22.34 -1.65
CA GLY A 365 -6.96 -23.23 -2.66
C GLY A 365 -5.47 -23.50 -2.48
N ASP A 366 -4.87 -23.11 -1.34
CA ASP A 366 -3.46 -23.36 -1.03
C ASP A 366 -3.26 -24.52 -0.03
N SER A 367 -2.01 -24.98 0.12
CA SER A 367 -1.66 -26.10 1.00
C SER A 367 -1.81 -25.82 2.51
N TYR A 368 -2.10 -24.57 2.89
CA TYR A 368 -2.29 -24.14 4.28
C TYR A 368 -3.76 -24.07 4.69
N ASP A 369 -4.71 -24.33 3.79
CA ASP A 369 -6.14 -24.29 4.11
C ASP A 369 -6.49 -25.14 5.33
N GLN A 370 -6.07 -26.41 5.34
CA GLN A 370 -6.35 -27.32 6.46
C GLN A 370 -5.74 -26.81 7.79
N HIS A 371 -4.56 -26.20 7.74
CA HIS A 371 -3.92 -25.59 8.92
C HIS A 371 -4.74 -24.40 9.44
N ARG A 372 -5.21 -23.53 8.55
CA ARG A 372 -6.08 -22.41 8.91
C ARG A 372 -7.41 -22.91 9.47
N GLN A 373 -8.02 -23.92 8.87
CA GLN A 373 -9.30 -24.48 9.32
C GLN A 373 -9.22 -25.00 10.76
N ILE A 374 -8.18 -25.76 11.10
CA ILE A 374 -7.94 -26.21 12.49
C ILE A 374 -7.77 -25.02 13.44
N LEU A 375 -7.00 -24.01 13.05
CA LEU A 375 -6.84 -22.78 13.83
C LEU A 375 -8.19 -22.08 14.05
N LEU A 376 -9.01 -21.93 13.01
CA LEU A 376 -10.33 -21.28 13.09
C LEU A 376 -11.30 -22.08 13.97
N GLU A 377 -11.25 -23.41 13.93
CA GLU A 377 -12.03 -24.27 14.82
C GLU A 377 -11.65 -24.10 16.30
N ILE A 378 -10.37 -23.91 16.61
CA ILE A 378 -9.94 -23.58 17.98
C ILE A 378 -10.64 -22.31 18.45
N PHE A 379 -10.69 -21.27 17.61
CA PHE A 379 -11.31 -19.99 17.97
C PHE A 379 -12.84 -20.00 17.94
N SER A 380 -13.48 -21.01 17.34
CA SER A 380 -14.93 -21.22 17.51
C SER A 380 -15.32 -21.65 18.93
N LYS A 381 -14.35 -22.14 19.72
CA LYS A 381 -14.55 -22.60 21.11
C LYS A 381 -13.81 -21.73 22.13
N ASN A 382 -12.93 -20.85 21.68
CA ASN A 382 -12.06 -20.07 22.55
C ASN A 382 -12.00 -18.63 22.05
N TYR A 383 -12.20 -17.66 22.95
CA TYR A 383 -11.98 -16.25 22.63
C TYR A 383 -10.51 -15.95 22.34
N ARG A 384 -9.61 -16.60 23.10
CA ARG A 384 -8.16 -16.43 23.03
C ARG A 384 -7.44 -17.69 23.47
N VAL A 385 -6.25 -17.94 22.92
CA VAL A 385 -5.43 -19.11 23.28
C VAL A 385 -3.95 -18.76 23.33
N ARG A 386 -3.15 -19.61 23.99
CA ARG A 386 -1.69 -19.52 23.91
C ARG A 386 -1.19 -20.21 22.63
N ARG A 387 0.00 -19.79 22.14
CA ARG A 387 0.63 -20.35 20.93
C ARG A 387 0.77 -21.88 20.98
N ASN A 388 1.12 -22.42 22.15
CA ASN A 388 1.32 -23.86 22.33
C ASN A 388 0.04 -24.68 22.12
N ILE A 389 -1.15 -24.12 22.39
CA ILE A 389 -2.43 -24.81 22.14
C ILE A 389 -2.63 -24.99 20.64
N ILE A 390 -2.36 -23.96 19.85
CA ILE A 390 -2.46 -24.01 18.39
C ILE A 390 -1.43 -24.98 17.82
N GLN A 391 -0.18 -24.89 18.30
CA GLN A 391 0.89 -25.78 17.88
C GLN A 391 0.57 -27.24 18.18
N ALA A 392 0.13 -27.56 19.41
CA ALA A 392 -0.20 -28.93 19.80
C ALA A 392 -1.34 -29.51 18.95
N LYS A 393 -2.36 -28.72 18.64
CA LYS A 393 -3.49 -29.19 17.82
C LYS A 393 -3.08 -29.44 16.37
N LEU A 394 -2.23 -28.58 15.80
CA LEU A 394 -1.70 -28.79 14.45
C LEU A 394 -0.73 -29.99 14.40
N SER A 395 0.14 -30.15 15.39
CA SER A 395 1.03 -31.33 15.48
C SER A 395 0.26 -32.62 15.67
N GLN A 396 -0.91 -32.59 16.33
CA GLN A 396 -1.79 -33.76 16.43
C GLN A 396 -2.33 -34.20 15.06
N ASP A 397 -2.72 -33.24 14.21
CA ASP A 397 -3.42 -33.53 12.96
C ASP A 397 -2.45 -33.72 11.77
N PHE A 398 -1.25 -33.11 11.80
CA PHE A 398 -0.23 -33.19 10.73
C PHE A 398 1.09 -33.85 11.15
N GLY A 399 1.21 -34.28 12.40
CA GLY A 399 2.47 -34.80 12.97
C GLY A 399 3.48 -33.71 13.34
N ASP A 400 4.65 -34.13 13.82
CA ASP A 400 5.73 -33.22 14.26
C ASP A 400 6.45 -32.49 13.10
N HIS A 401 5.99 -32.66 11.87
CA HIS A 401 6.55 -32.00 10.68
C HIS A 401 6.13 -30.54 10.52
N LEU A 402 5.29 -30.00 11.41
CA LEU A 402 4.91 -28.59 11.38
C LEU A 402 6.15 -27.70 11.60
N ILE A 403 6.64 -27.09 10.53
CA ILE A 403 7.81 -26.22 10.61
C ILE A 403 7.38 -24.96 11.36
N LYS A 404 8.24 -24.48 12.28
CA LYS A 404 8.00 -23.23 13.03
C LYS A 404 7.56 -22.07 12.12
N GLN A 405 8.11 -22.00 10.91
CA GLN A 405 7.78 -21.00 9.89
C GLN A 405 6.32 -21.10 9.42
N ASP A 406 5.78 -22.30 9.27
CA ASP A 406 4.39 -22.53 8.86
C ASP A 406 3.42 -22.04 9.93
N LEU A 407 3.70 -22.35 11.19
CA LEU A 407 2.93 -21.85 12.34
C LEU A 407 2.99 -20.32 12.42
N ASP A 408 4.17 -19.73 12.28
CA ASP A 408 4.32 -18.28 12.34
C ASP A 408 3.60 -17.60 11.16
N LYS A 409 3.57 -18.23 9.98
CA LYS A 409 2.83 -17.75 8.82
C LYS A 409 1.32 -17.74 9.06
N ILE A 410 0.72 -18.86 9.47
CA ILE A 410 -0.73 -18.93 9.71
C ILE A 410 -1.17 -18.00 10.85
N LEU A 411 -0.36 -17.86 11.89
CA LEU A 411 -0.63 -16.93 13.00
C LEU A 411 -0.58 -15.48 12.51
N LYS A 412 0.37 -15.13 11.65
CA LYS A 412 0.45 -13.80 11.03
C LYS A 412 -0.72 -13.53 10.09
N GLU A 413 -1.24 -14.54 9.40
CA GLU A 413 -2.37 -14.43 8.47
C GLU A 413 -3.70 -14.25 9.21
N CYS A 414 -3.97 -15.06 10.23
CA CYS A 414 -5.29 -15.15 10.87
C CYS A 414 -5.40 -14.44 12.22
N CYS A 415 -4.29 -14.24 12.94
CA CYS A 415 -4.32 -13.85 14.35
C CYS A 415 -3.59 -12.53 14.65
N ALA A 416 -3.83 -12.04 15.86
CA ALA A 416 -3.09 -10.96 16.51
C ALA A 416 -2.64 -11.41 17.91
N SER A 417 -1.45 -10.98 18.33
CA SER A 417 -0.91 -11.26 19.67
C SER A 417 -1.12 -10.06 20.58
N HIS A 418 -1.70 -10.29 21.75
CA HIS A 418 -1.89 -9.27 22.78
C HIS A 418 -1.72 -9.89 24.17
N GLY A 419 -0.79 -9.36 24.98
CA GLY A 419 -0.53 -9.85 26.34
C GLY A 419 -0.11 -11.32 26.41
N GLY A 420 0.65 -11.82 25.42
CA GLY A 420 1.09 -13.23 25.35
C GLY A 420 -0.01 -14.22 24.95
N MET A 421 -1.21 -13.72 24.60
CA MET A 421 -2.33 -14.50 24.10
C MET A 421 -2.59 -14.17 22.63
N TRP A 422 -3.08 -15.15 21.88
CA TRP A 422 -3.47 -15.00 20.49
C TRP A 422 -4.99 -14.90 20.37
N TYR A 423 -5.42 -13.99 19.52
CA TYR A 423 -6.82 -13.70 19.18
C TYR A 423 -6.96 -13.77 17.66
N LEU A 424 -8.14 -14.06 17.15
CA LEU A 424 -8.42 -13.82 15.73
C LEU A 424 -8.32 -12.33 15.44
N LYS A 425 -7.83 -11.97 14.25
CA LYS A 425 -7.76 -10.56 13.83
C LYS A 425 -9.12 -9.89 13.95
N GLY A 426 -9.13 -8.67 14.50
CA GLY A 426 -10.34 -7.90 14.77
C GLY A 426 -11.08 -8.28 16.07
N THR A 427 -10.60 -9.28 16.82
CA THR A 427 -11.22 -9.71 18.09
C THR A 427 -10.39 -9.40 19.33
N ALA A 428 -9.14 -8.96 19.15
CA ALA A 428 -8.30 -8.57 20.29
C ALA A 428 -8.89 -7.33 21.00
N PRO A 429 -8.82 -7.27 22.34
CA PRO A 429 -9.18 -6.06 23.07
C PRO A 429 -8.35 -4.87 22.57
N SER A 430 -9.03 -3.74 22.36
CA SER A 430 -8.42 -2.47 21.94
C SER A 430 -7.61 -1.83 23.05
#